data_AF-A0A329S4N4-F1
#
_entry.id   AF-A0A329S4N4-F1
#
_cell.length_a   1.000
_cell.length_b   1.000
_cell.length_c   1.000
_cell.angle_alpha   90.00
_cell.angle_beta   90.00
_cell.angle_gamma   90.00
#
_symmetry.space_group_name_H-M   'P 1'
#
loop_
_entity.id
_entity.type
_entity.pdbx_description
1 polymer ?
#
loop_
_entity_poly.entity_id
_entity_poly.type
_entity_poly.pdbx_seq_one_letter_code
_entity_poly.pdbx_strand_id
1 'polypeptide(L)'
;MQKSGAAAAPQLRVALRWAKDRATPAHVEATQRLLAGVDKRLVEAQKSKKLAKVEAQEARKLLAEKIHTSVGTRNESLALDAYERQTGSKVRLTNEHFYFLTFPHPPETGTQEEAPVDYTLLAGQSQRTVALKRKPRRAPEAAAGAVDLTMEEEEDGYFSICGMVDGVADALTISVDDEWGLTPVVVEVKNRVRGFRSPPPLYDHIQLAVYMKMLEVEHGNLVQCIYGADPRPTIQVLRVSLGVPPLCLPASSTGQERDIWTEVIVPRLYSFTETVQKLRDNELLRLAYLNGTEEERRAMLRAECDFL
;
A
#
# COMPACT_ATOMS: atom_id res chain seq x y z
N MET A 1 -24.01 7.86 36.16
CA MET A 1 -22.75 7.38 35.53
C MET A 1 -22.35 8.33 34.40
N GLN A 2 -21.24 9.08 34.54
CA GLN A 2 -20.66 9.79 33.39
C GLN A 2 -20.05 8.75 32.44
N LYS A 3 -20.44 8.76 31.16
CA LYS A 3 -19.90 7.85 30.14
C LYS A 3 -18.37 8.06 30.03
N SER A 4 -17.61 6.96 30.01
CA SER A 4 -16.17 6.96 29.71
C SER A 4 -15.89 7.82 28.46
N GLY A 5 -14.85 8.64 28.49
CA GLY A 5 -14.39 9.44 27.36
C GLY A 5 -15.19 10.70 27.00
N ALA A 6 -16.29 11.03 27.71
CA ALA A 6 -17.14 12.19 27.37
C ALA A 6 -16.39 13.53 27.31
N ALA A 7 -15.35 13.70 28.14
CA ALA A 7 -14.53 14.91 28.17
C ALA A 7 -13.59 15.05 26.96
N ALA A 8 -13.14 13.93 26.37
CA ALA A 8 -12.27 13.93 25.18
C ALA A 8 -13.08 13.97 23.87
N ALA A 9 -14.33 13.48 23.90
CA ALA A 9 -15.16 13.27 22.72
C ALA A 9 -15.29 14.49 21.77
N PRO A 10 -15.47 15.75 22.24
CA PRO A 10 -15.57 16.90 21.32
C PRO A 10 -14.31 17.06 20.45
N GLN A 11 -13.12 16.98 21.03
CA GLN A 11 -11.86 17.16 20.30
C GLN A 11 -11.59 15.99 19.35
N LEU A 12 -11.88 14.76 19.78
CA LEU A 12 -11.75 13.57 18.92
C LEU A 12 -12.70 13.64 17.72
N ARG A 13 -13.92 14.18 17.90
CA ARG A 13 -14.85 14.44 16.80
C ARG A 13 -14.35 15.52 15.85
N VAL A 14 -13.72 16.58 16.35
CA VAL A 14 -13.08 17.61 15.51
C VAL A 14 -11.97 16.99 14.67
N ALA A 15 -11.09 16.19 15.28
CA ALA A 15 -10.03 15.48 14.58
C ALA A 15 -10.58 14.52 13.52
N LEU A 16 -11.65 13.78 13.84
CA LEU A 16 -12.30 12.90 12.89
C LEU A 16 -12.97 13.65 11.74
N ARG A 17 -13.60 14.80 12.00
CA ARG A 17 -14.16 15.66 10.95
C ARG A 17 -13.07 16.21 10.04
N TRP A 18 -11.97 16.69 10.61
CA TRP A 18 -10.82 17.16 9.85
C TRP A 18 -10.23 16.05 8.98
N ALA A 19 -10.11 14.83 9.50
CA ALA A 19 -9.60 13.68 8.73
C ALA A 19 -10.55 13.25 7.59
N LYS A 20 -11.84 13.58 7.69
CA LYS A 20 -12.83 13.33 6.64
C LYS A 20 -12.89 14.45 5.59
N ASP A 21 -12.35 15.63 5.90
CA ASP A 21 -12.24 16.71 4.93
C ASP A 21 -11.27 16.29 3.80
N ARG A 22 -11.61 16.68 2.58
CA ARG A 22 -10.83 16.45 1.37
C ARG A 22 -10.68 17.72 0.53
N ALA A 23 -11.33 18.81 0.91
CA ALA A 23 -11.46 20.01 0.06
C ALA A 23 -10.24 20.91 0.11
N THR A 24 -9.55 20.95 1.25
CA THR A 24 -8.42 21.87 1.46
C THR A 24 -7.10 21.10 1.55
N PRO A 25 -5.98 21.60 1.01
CA PRO A 25 -4.67 21.05 1.31
C PRO A 25 -4.40 20.96 2.81
N ALA A 26 -3.62 19.96 3.23
CA ALA A 26 -3.28 19.72 4.63
C ALA A 26 -1.85 20.17 4.94
N HIS A 27 -1.70 21.33 5.59
CA HIS A 27 -0.39 21.76 6.08
C HIS A 27 0.12 20.84 7.19
N VAL A 28 1.42 20.55 7.17
CA VAL A 28 2.09 19.72 8.17
C VAL A 28 1.96 20.31 9.57
N GLU A 29 2.09 21.63 9.74
CA GLU A 29 1.96 22.28 11.05
C GLU A 29 0.54 22.18 11.63
N ALA A 30 -0.49 22.33 10.78
CA ALA A 30 -1.87 22.16 11.20
C ALA A 30 -2.13 20.71 11.63
N THR A 31 -1.59 19.75 10.88
CA THR A 31 -1.65 18.32 11.17
C THR A 31 -0.97 17.98 12.50
N GLN A 32 0.25 18.48 12.71
CA GLN A 32 1.02 18.25 13.94
C GLN A 32 0.31 18.84 15.16
N ARG A 33 -0.24 20.06 15.05
CA ARG A 33 -1.06 20.67 16.11
C ARG A 33 -2.30 19.84 16.43
N LEU A 34 -2.96 19.30 15.40
CA LEU A 34 -4.13 18.43 15.59
C LEU A 34 -3.76 17.15 16.33
N LEU A 35 -2.68 16.48 15.92
CA LEU A 35 -2.18 15.27 16.58
C LEU A 35 -1.78 15.52 18.04
N ALA A 36 -1.05 16.61 18.31
CA ALA A 36 -0.67 17.01 19.66
C ALA A 36 -1.91 17.32 20.53
N GLY A 37 -2.92 17.97 19.96
CA GLY A 37 -4.19 18.24 20.64
C GLY A 37 -4.96 16.97 20.99
N VAL A 38 -5.00 15.98 20.08
CA VAL A 38 -5.58 14.66 20.34
C VAL A 38 -4.83 13.95 21.47
N ASP A 39 -3.49 13.90 21.39
CA ASP A 39 -2.66 13.22 22.39
C ASP A 39 -2.85 13.81 23.79
N LYS A 40 -2.77 15.15 23.90
CA LYS A 40 -2.98 15.87 25.16
C LYS A 40 -4.30 15.50 25.82
N ARG A 41 -5.40 15.45 25.05
CA ARG A 41 -6.73 15.11 25.58
C ARG A 41 -6.86 13.65 25.99
N LEU A 42 -6.25 12.74 25.25
CA LEU A 42 -6.22 11.33 25.63
C LEU A 42 -5.43 11.13 26.94
N VAL A 43 -4.30 11.81 27.11
CA VAL A 43 -3.50 11.79 28.34
C VAL A 43 -4.29 12.37 29.53
N GLU A 44 -4.98 13.49 29.35
CA GLU A 44 -5.85 14.08 30.39
C GLU A 44 -7.00 13.13 30.79
N ALA A 45 -7.64 12.47 29.82
CA ALA A 45 -8.70 11.50 30.07
C ALA A 45 -8.19 10.25 30.80
N GLN A 46 -6.99 9.77 30.47
CA GLN A 46 -6.32 8.68 31.18
C GLN A 46 -6.00 9.08 32.63
N LYS A 47 -5.37 10.25 32.84
CA LYS A 47 -5.01 10.76 34.18
C LYS A 47 -6.23 10.93 35.08
N SER A 48 -7.35 11.37 34.50
CA SER A 48 -8.63 11.50 35.22
C SER A 48 -9.40 10.18 35.38
N LYS A 49 -8.81 9.04 35.00
CA LYS A 49 -9.43 7.70 35.04
C LYS A 49 -10.77 7.63 34.27
N LYS A 50 -10.96 8.51 33.30
CA LYS A 50 -12.15 8.58 32.44
C LYS A 50 -12.00 7.78 31.14
N LEU A 51 -10.83 7.19 30.91
CA LEU A 51 -10.52 6.39 29.73
C LEU A 51 -9.44 5.37 30.10
N ALA A 52 -9.62 4.10 29.74
CA ALA A 52 -8.62 3.08 30.03
C ALA A 52 -7.34 3.28 29.20
N LYS A 53 -6.22 2.71 29.66
CA LYS A 53 -4.93 2.84 28.97
C LYS A 53 -5.01 2.29 27.54
N VAL A 54 -5.57 1.08 27.41
CA VAL A 54 -5.74 0.36 26.13
C VAL A 54 -6.63 1.15 25.18
N GLU A 55 -7.79 1.63 25.65
CA GLU A 55 -8.72 2.43 24.85
C GLU A 55 -8.07 3.70 24.30
N ALA A 56 -7.27 4.42 25.11
CA ALA A 56 -6.62 5.63 24.64
C ALA A 56 -5.47 5.34 23.67
N GLN A 57 -4.76 4.21 23.83
CA GLN A 57 -3.75 3.78 22.87
C GLN A 57 -4.38 3.45 21.51
N GLU A 58 -5.50 2.73 21.51
CA GLU A 58 -6.22 2.38 20.29
C GLU A 58 -6.82 3.64 19.63
N ALA A 59 -7.47 4.51 20.40
CA ALA A 59 -7.99 5.78 19.88
C ALA A 59 -6.89 6.66 19.28
N ARG A 60 -5.72 6.73 19.92
CA ARG A 60 -4.55 7.46 19.39
C ARG A 60 -4.09 6.87 18.06
N LYS A 61 -3.94 5.55 17.98
CA LYS A 61 -3.52 4.83 16.78
C LYS A 61 -4.48 5.09 15.62
N LEU A 62 -5.77 4.82 15.81
CA LEU A 62 -6.80 4.96 14.77
C LEU A 62 -6.95 6.41 14.28
N LEU A 63 -6.89 7.39 15.18
CA LEU A 63 -6.97 8.81 14.78
C LEU A 63 -5.72 9.27 14.05
N ALA A 64 -4.54 8.89 14.51
CA ALA A 64 -3.29 9.22 13.83
C ALA A 64 -3.27 8.64 12.41
N GLU A 65 -3.70 7.39 12.24
CA GLU A 65 -3.84 6.74 10.94
C GLU A 65 -4.78 7.52 10.02
N LYS A 66 -6.01 7.81 10.47
CA LYS A 66 -6.97 8.59 9.67
C LYS A 66 -6.48 9.98 9.30
N ILE A 67 -5.79 10.66 10.22
CA ILE A 67 -5.19 11.98 9.99
C ILE A 67 -4.09 11.87 8.93
N HIS A 68 -3.18 10.89 9.05
CA HIS A 68 -2.11 10.69 8.07
C HIS A 68 -2.66 10.32 6.68
N THR A 69 -3.64 9.43 6.59
CA THR A 69 -4.32 9.10 5.32
C THR A 69 -4.95 10.35 4.70
N SER A 70 -5.60 11.19 5.50
CA SER A 70 -6.19 12.45 5.04
C SER A 70 -5.14 13.39 4.47
N VAL A 71 -3.99 13.57 5.14
CA VAL A 71 -2.86 14.36 4.61
C VAL A 71 -2.39 13.79 3.27
N GLY A 72 -2.25 12.47 3.17
CA GLY A 72 -1.92 11.75 1.94
C GLY A 72 -2.83 12.15 0.80
N THR A 73 -4.13 11.92 0.96
CA THR A 73 -5.14 12.19 -0.08
C THR A 73 -5.25 13.68 -0.44
N ARG A 74 -5.18 14.58 0.53
CA ARG A 74 -5.39 16.03 0.30
C ARG A 74 -4.23 16.71 -0.41
N ASN A 75 -3.02 16.16 -0.29
CA ASN A 75 -1.81 16.76 -0.82
C ASN A 75 -1.24 16.02 -2.04
N GLU A 76 -1.87 14.93 -2.47
CA GLU A 76 -1.41 14.11 -3.61
C GLU A 76 -1.26 14.94 -4.88
N SER A 77 -2.30 15.69 -5.28
CA SER A 77 -2.24 16.55 -6.47
C SER A 77 -1.15 17.62 -6.37
N LEU A 78 -0.99 18.25 -5.20
CA LEU A 78 0.06 19.24 -4.97
C LEU A 78 1.47 18.65 -5.09
N ALA A 79 1.65 17.41 -4.65
CA ALA A 79 2.92 16.71 -4.78
C ALA A 79 3.22 16.37 -6.24
N LEU A 80 2.22 15.93 -7.00
CA LEU A 80 2.34 15.68 -8.44
C LEU A 80 2.65 16.97 -9.20
N ASP A 81 1.94 18.08 -8.93
CA ASP A 81 2.21 19.39 -9.53
C ASP A 81 3.63 19.90 -9.22
N ALA A 82 4.15 19.61 -8.02
CA ALA A 82 5.53 19.91 -7.67
C ALA A 82 6.52 19.02 -8.43
N TYR A 83 6.20 17.74 -8.58
CA TYR A 83 6.99 16.78 -9.35
C TYR A 83 7.07 17.18 -10.84
N GLU A 84 5.94 17.52 -11.46
CA GLU A 84 5.91 17.97 -12.86
C GLU A 84 6.75 19.24 -13.05
N ARG A 85 6.64 20.21 -12.14
CA ARG A 85 7.44 21.44 -12.19
C ARG A 85 8.94 21.18 -12.02
N GLN A 86 9.31 20.24 -11.14
CA GLN A 86 10.73 19.93 -10.88
C GLN A 86 11.36 19.11 -12.00
N THR A 87 10.63 18.18 -12.59
CA THR A 87 11.16 17.23 -13.59
C THR A 87 10.92 17.67 -15.03
N GLY A 88 9.94 18.54 -15.27
CA GLY A 88 9.48 18.92 -16.60
C GLY A 88 8.56 17.87 -17.25
N SER A 89 8.34 16.72 -16.62
CA SER A 89 7.53 15.63 -17.16
C SER A 89 6.08 15.73 -16.67
N LYS A 90 5.13 15.56 -17.59
CA LYS A 90 3.71 15.46 -17.26
C LYS A 90 3.36 14.10 -16.65
N VAL A 91 2.49 14.10 -15.65
CA VAL A 91 1.98 12.89 -15.00
C VAL A 91 0.60 12.57 -15.58
N ARG A 92 0.40 11.31 -15.97
CA ARG A 92 -0.84 10.73 -16.52
C ARG A 92 -1.27 9.51 -15.69
N LEU A 93 -2.46 8.98 -15.97
CA LEU A 93 -3.01 7.74 -15.36
C LEU A 93 -3.12 7.78 -13.82
N THR A 94 -3.55 8.91 -13.26
CA THR A 94 -3.57 9.16 -11.82
C THR A 94 -4.81 8.57 -11.14
N ASN A 95 -4.66 7.46 -10.40
CA ASN A 95 -5.75 6.90 -9.57
C ASN A 95 -7.06 6.53 -10.32
N GLU A 96 -6.99 6.30 -11.63
CA GLU A 96 -8.13 6.01 -12.51
C GLU A 96 -8.40 4.50 -12.69
N HIS A 97 -7.35 3.69 -12.60
CA HIS A 97 -7.38 2.27 -12.92
C HIS A 97 -6.89 1.46 -11.72
N PHE A 98 -7.55 0.32 -11.48
CA PHE A 98 -6.98 -0.77 -10.71
C PHE A 98 -6.13 -1.64 -11.62
N TYR A 99 -4.88 -1.85 -11.23
CA TYR A 99 -3.98 -2.78 -11.88
C TYR A 99 -3.91 -4.05 -11.05
N PHE A 100 -3.91 -5.18 -11.73
CA PHE A 100 -3.84 -6.50 -11.13
C PHE A 100 -2.62 -7.24 -11.64
N LEU A 101 -1.97 -7.95 -10.73
CA LEU A 101 -0.95 -8.93 -11.04
C LEU A 101 -1.44 -10.27 -10.49
N THR A 102 -1.96 -11.10 -11.37
CA THR A 102 -2.57 -12.39 -11.06
C THR A 102 -1.53 -13.50 -11.20
N PHE A 103 -1.37 -14.31 -10.16
CA PHE A 103 -0.38 -15.37 -10.08
C PHE A 103 -1.05 -16.73 -10.31
N PRO A 104 -0.41 -17.64 -11.06
CA PRO A 104 -0.98 -18.97 -11.35
C PRO A 104 -0.96 -19.88 -10.12
N HIS A 105 -1.67 -20.99 -10.21
CA HIS A 105 -1.56 -22.08 -9.23
C HIS A 105 -0.15 -22.67 -9.22
N PRO A 106 0.40 -23.00 -8.03
CA PRO A 106 1.62 -23.79 -7.99
C PRO A 106 1.34 -25.17 -8.60
N PRO A 107 2.33 -25.79 -9.26
CA PRO A 107 2.16 -27.12 -9.85
C PRO A 107 1.72 -28.13 -8.81
N GLU A 108 0.72 -28.96 -9.13
CA GLU A 108 0.26 -30.04 -8.25
C GLU A 108 1.42 -31.03 -8.01
N THR A 109 1.80 -31.23 -6.75
CA THR A 109 2.81 -32.21 -6.35
C THR A 109 2.24 -33.61 -6.46
N GLY A 110 2.16 -34.13 -7.68
CA GLY A 110 1.72 -35.50 -7.93
C GLY A 110 2.71 -36.53 -7.38
N THR A 111 2.41 -37.14 -6.23
CA THR A 111 2.91 -38.42 -5.65
C THR A 111 4.39 -38.88 -5.80
N GLN A 112 5.31 -38.09 -6.33
CA GLN A 112 6.75 -38.40 -6.37
C GLN A 112 7.54 -37.12 -6.10
N GLU A 113 8.37 -37.17 -5.05
CA GLU A 113 9.37 -36.20 -4.60
C GLU A 113 8.98 -34.71 -4.77
N GLU A 114 8.75 -34.02 -3.64
CA GLU A 114 8.51 -32.56 -3.58
C GLU A 114 9.62 -31.78 -4.32
N ALA A 115 9.45 -31.60 -5.63
CA ALA A 115 10.30 -30.73 -6.40
C ALA A 115 10.14 -29.31 -5.85
N PRO A 116 11.24 -28.60 -5.56
CA PRO A 116 11.15 -27.24 -5.02
C PRO A 116 10.41 -26.35 -6.02
N VAL A 117 9.40 -25.62 -5.52
CA VAL A 117 8.60 -24.69 -6.34
C VAL A 117 9.50 -23.59 -6.88
N ASP A 118 9.55 -23.44 -8.21
CA ASP A 118 10.29 -22.36 -8.86
C ASP A 118 9.44 -21.08 -8.90
N TYR A 119 9.62 -20.23 -7.90
CA TYR A 119 8.94 -18.94 -7.82
C TYR A 119 9.38 -17.94 -8.88
N THR A 120 10.53 -18.13 -9.52
CA THR A 120 10.96 -17.29 -10.66
C THR A 120 10.07 -17.57 -11.86
N LEU A 121 9.81 -18.85 -12.14
CA LEU A 121 8.90 -19.28 -13.20
C LEU A 121 7.47 -18.79 -12.93
N LEU A 122 6.95 -19.00 -11.71
CA LEU A 122 5.60 -18.56 -11.33
C LEU A 122 5.44 -17.04 -11.40
N ALA A 123 6.47 -16.27 -11.03
CA ALA A 123 6.45 -14.82 -11.19
C ALA A 123 6.45 -14.41 -12.66
N GLY A 124 7.20 -15.11 -13.52
CA GLY A 124 7.22 -14.88 -14.96
C GLY A 124 5.91 -15.22 -15.68
N GLN A 125 5.12 -16.15 -15.11
CA GLN A 125 3.81 -16.55 -15.62
C GLN A 125 2.66 -15.67 -15.12
N SER A 126 2.94 -14.66 -14.29
CA SER A 126 1.90 -13.76 -13.77
C SER A 126 1.24 -12.96 -14.90
N GLN A 127 -0.08 -12.83 -14.82
CA GLN A 127 -0.90 -12.11 -15.79
C GLN A 127 -1.20 -10.70 -15.28
N ARG A 128 -1.18 -9.71 -16.19
CA ARG A 128 -1.46 -8.30 -15.89
C ARG A 128 -2.81 -7.92 -16.46
N THR A 129 -3.71 -7.45 -15.62
CA THR A 129 -5.02 -6.93 -16.06
C THR A 129 -5.29 -5.56 -15.48
N VAL A 130 -6.19 -4.82 -16.14
CA VAL A 130 -6.55 -3.46 -15.75
C VAL A 130 -8.06 -3.31 -15.72
N ALA A 131 -8.59 -2.74 -14.64
CA ALA A 131 -10.00 -2.45 -14.49
C ALA A 131 -10.21 -0.97 -14.17
N LEU A 132 -11.19 -0.34 -14.85
CA LEU A 132 -11.57 1.04 -14.53
C LEU A 132 -12.15 1.13 -13.12
N LYS A 133 -11.71 2.13 -12.36
CA LYS A 133 -12.33 2.47 -11.09
C LYS A 133 -13.74 2.98 -11.34
N ARG A 134 -14.74 2.11 -11.15
CA ARG A 134 -16.15 2.50 -11.27
C ARG A 134 -16.44 3.63 -10.27
N LYS A 135 -16.81 4.82 -10.77
CA LYS A 135 -17.34 5.88 -9.91
C LYS A 135 -18.61 5.33 -9.24
N PRO A 136 -18.84 5.53 -7.94
CA PRO A 136 -20.08 5.12 -7.30
C PRO A 136 -21.23 5.85 -8.01
N ARG A 137 -21.97 5.12 -8.84
CA ARG A 137 -23.19 5.62 -9.47
C ARG A 137 -24.18 5.82 -8.32
N ARG A 138 -24.66 7.05 -8.10
CA ARG A 138 -25.87 7.26 -7.29
C ARG A 138 -26.92 6.33 -7.88
N ALA A 139 -27.40 5.38 -7.09
CA ALA A 139 -28.42 4.44 -7.51
C ALA A 139 -29.64 5.22 -8.02
N PRO A 140 -30.11 4.99 -9.26
CA PRO A 140 -31.51 5.16 -9.57
C PRO A 140 -32.24 3.95 -8.95
N GLU A 141 -33.31 4.22 -8.22
CA GLU A 141 -34.22 3.19 -7.74
C GLU A 141 -34.77 2.36 -8.92
N ALA A 142 -34.80 1.05 -8.70
CA ALA A 142 -35.61 0.05 -9.38
C ALA A 142 -35.55 0.00 -10.93
N ALA A 143 -34.73 -0.93 -11.43
CA ALA A 143 -35.17 -1.84 -12.48
C ALA A 143 -34.36 -3.14 -12.37
N ALA A 144 -35.05 -4.23 -12.03
CA ALA A 144 -34.52 -5.57 -12.19
C ALA A 144 -34.30 -5.82 -13.69
N GLY A 145 -33.05 -5.82 -14.12
CA GLY A 145 -32.63 -6.24 -15.44
C GLY A 145 -31.36 -7.05 -15.27
N ALA A 146 -31.44 -8.34 -15.55
CA ALA A 146 -30.32 -9.26 -15.52
C ALA A 146 -29.14 -8.65 -16.30
N VAL A 147 -28.01 -8.46 -15.60
CA VAL A 147 -26.77 -8.04 -16.24
C VAL A 147 -26.14 -9.30 -16.79
N ASP A 148 -26.22 -9.44 -18.11
CA ASP A 148 -25.41 -10.37 -18.90
C ASP A 148 -23.95 -9.95 -18.74
N LEU A 149 -23.25 -10.62 -17.82
CA LEU A 149 -21.80 -10.59 -17.73
C LEU A 149 -21.32 -11.80 -18.51
N THR A 150 -21.07 -11.61 -19.81
CA THR A 150 -20.12 -12.46 -20.53
C THR A 150 -18.73 -12.18 -19.93
N MET A 151 -18.49 -12.72 -18.74
CA MET A 151 -17.15 -13.00 -18.26
C MET A 151 -16.72 -14.22 -19.07
N GLU A 152 -15.93 -13.97 -20.10
CA GLU A 152 -15.04 -15.00 -20.62
C GLU A 152 -14.33 -15.63 -19.41
N GLU A 153 -14.28 -16.96 -19.36
CA GLU A 153 -13.67 -17.74 -18.28
C GLU A 153 -12.18 -17.38 -18.18
N GLU A 154 -11.85 -16.27 -17.51
CA GLU A 154 -10.49 -15.97 -17.07
C GLU A 154 -10.10 -17.07 -16.08
N GLU A 155 -9.06 -17.83 -16.42
CA GLU A 155 -8.49 -18.85 -15.54
C GLU A 155 -8.31 -18.26 -14.13
N ASP A 156 -8.95 -18.88 -13.14
CA ASP A 156 -8.88 -18.45 -11.74
C ASP A 156 -7.42 -18.55 -11.28
N GLY A 157 -6.75 -17.40 -11.13
CA GLY A 157 -5.40 -17.35 -10.60
C GLY A 157 -5.41 -17.72 -9.11
N TYR A 158 -4.29 -18.24 -8.60
CA TYR A 158 -4.16 -18.63 -7.19
C TYR A 158 -4.36 -17.45 -6.24
N PHE A 159 -3.79 -16.30 -6.58
CA PHE A 159 -4.09 -15.01 -5.97
C PHE A 159 -3.77 -13.86 -6.93
N SER A 160 -4.30 -12.69 -6.63
CA SER A 160 -3.95 -11.45 -7.32
C SER A 160 -3.49 -10.37 -6.34
N ILE A 161 -2.42 -9.66 -6.69
CA ILE A 161 -2.09 -8.37 -6.07
C ILE A 161 -2.85 -7.29 -6.83
N CYS A 162 -3.50 -6.37 -6.13
CA CYS A 162 -4.20 -5.24 -6.77
C CYS A 162 -3.77 -3.90 -6.17
N GLY A 163 -3.75 -2.86 -7.00
CA GLY A 163 -3.41 -1.51 -6.54
C GLY A 163 -3.73 -0.41 -7.55
N MET A 164 -3.57 0.83 -7.11
CA MET A 164 -3.70 2.02 -7.94
C MET A 164 -2.38 2.79 -7.86
N VAL A 165 -1.95 3.28 -9.00
CA VAL A 165 -0.72 4.06 -9.13
C VAL A 165 -1.04 5.54 -8.99
N ASP A 166 -0.22 6.29 -8.26
CA ASP A 166 -0.41 7.73 -8.10
C ASP A 166 -0.24 8.47 -9.43
N GLY A 167 0.69 8.01 -10.28
CA GLY A 167 0.71 8.36 -11.71
C GLY A 167 1.85 7.72 -12.49
N VAL A 168 1.88 7.98 -13.79
CA VAL A 168 2.96 7.59 -14.71
C VAL A 168 3.45 8.84 -15.40
N ALA A 169 4.77 9.00 -15.53
CA ALA A 169 5.39 10.09 -16.28
C ALA A 169 6.35 9.52 -17.33
N ASP A 170 6.65 10.29 -18.36
CA ASP A 170 7.67 9.92 -19.34
C ASP A 170 9.00 10.59 -18.96
N ALA A 171 10.03 9.79 -18.70
CA ALA A 171 11.36 10.27 -18.36
C ALA A 171 12.28 10.16 -19.57
N LEU A 172 13.10 11.20 -19.75
CA LEU A 172 14.16 11.16 -20.74
C LEU A 172 15.21 10.13 -20.34
N THR A 173 15.50 9.21 -21.24
CA THR A 173 16.56 8.21 -21.14
C THR A 173 17.52 8.38 -22.30
N ILE A 174 18.82 8.34 -22.01
CA ILE A 174 19.86 8.36 -23.03
C ILE A 174 20.46 6.96 -23.06
N SER A 175 20.41 6.30 -24.21
CA SER A 175 20.98 4.97 -24.40
C SER A 175 22.51 5.03 -24.37
N VAL A 176 23.16 3.85 -24.38
CA VAL A 176 24.63 3.75 -24.46
C VAL A 176 25.15 4.29 -25.79
N ASP A 177 24.31 4.30 -26.82
CA ASP A 177 24.61 4.80 -28.16
C ASP A 177 24.22 6.28 -28.35
N ASP A 178 24.05 7.04 -27.26
CA ASP A 178 23.63 8.45 -27.24
C ASP A 178 22.26 8.71 -27.90
N GLU A 179 21.40 7.70 -28.01
CA GLU A 179 20.04 7.87 -28.53
C GLU A 179 19.10 8.37 -27.42
N TRP A 180 18.31 9.39 -27.75
CA TRP A 180 17.38 10.02 -26.84
C TRP A 180 16.02 9.33 -26.95
N GLY A 181 15.55 8.75 -25.85
CA GLY A 181 14.26 8.08 -25.75
C GLY A 181 13.42 8.62 -24.60
N LEU A 182 12.12 8.38 -24.68
CA LEU A 182 11.22 8.56 -23.55
C LEU A 182 10.82 7.19 -23.04
N THR A 183 11.10 6.93 -21.76
CA THR A 183 10.71 5.69 -21.09
C THR A 183 9.65 6.01 -20.04
N PRO A 184 8.54 5.27 -19.97
CA PRO A 184 7.55 5.46 -18.93
C PRO A 184 8.13 5.08 -17.57
N VAL A 185 7.78 5.89 -16.55
CA VAL A 185 8.23 5.69 -15.18
C VAL A 185 7.05 5.82 -14.23
N VAL A 186 6.94 4.89 -13.29
CA VAL A 186 5.93 4.98 -12.23
C VAL A 186 6.25 6.16 -11.33
N VAL A 187 5.26 6.94 -10.92
CA VAL A 187 5.40 7.98 -9.90
C VAL A 187 4.59 7.54 -8.69
N GLU A 188 5.26 7.41 -7.54
CA GLU A 188 4.64 7.06 -6.25
C GLU A 188 4.90 8.18 -5.24
N VAL A 189 3.84 8.74 -4.66
CA VAL A 189 3.90 9.90 -3.78
C VAL A 189 3.71 9.49 -2.32
N LYS A 190 4.63 9.96 -1.47
CA LYS A 190 4.55 9.85 -0.02
C LYS A 190 4.52 11.24 0.62
N ASN A 191 3.33 11.69 0.99
CA ASN A 191 3.15 12.89 1.79
C ASN A 191 3.60 12.65 3.24
N ARG A 192 4.70 13.29 3.66
CA ARG A 192 5.32 13.11 4.98
C ARG A 192 4.93 14.22 5.94
N VAL A 193 4.57 13.84 7.16
CA VAL A 193 4.22 14.77 8.25
C VAL A 193 5.40 15.05 9.19
N ARG A 194 6.42 14.18 9.21
CA ARG A 194 7.53 14.24 10.17
C ARG A 194 8.89 14.57 9.55
N GLY A 195 8.93 14.88 8.25
CA GLY A 195 10.18 15.07 7.52
C GLY A 195 10.42 14.00 6.45
N PHE A 196 11.39 14.27 5.58
CA PHE A 196 11.84 13.34 4.56
C PHE A 196 12.57 12.16 5.22
N ARG A 197 12.51 10.99 4.59
CA ARG A 197 13.26 9.80 5.03
C ARG A 197 14.40 9.54 4.06
N SER A 198 15.60 9.34 4.59
CA SER A 198 16.79 9.00 3.81
C SER A 198 17.59 7.90 4.53
N PRO A 199 17.69 6.69 3.97
CA PRO A 199 16.96 6.24 2.78
C PRO A 199 15.45 6.13 3.03
N PRO A 200 14.60 6.13 1.99
CA PRO A 200 13.20 5.80 2.16
C PRO A 200 13.03 4.37 2.70
N PRO A 201 11.92 4.06 3.42
CA PRO A 201 11.65 2.73 3.93
C PRO A 201 11.61 1.65 2.84
N LEU A 202 12.03 0.43 3.15
CA LEU A 202 12.00 -0.70 2.21
C LEU A 202 10.59 -0.98 1.68
N TYR A 203 9.56 -0.89 2.53
CA TYR A 203 8.16 -1.11 2.09
C TYR A 203 7.69 -0.10 1.05
N ASP A 204 8.22 1.12 1.03
CA ASP A 204 7.88 2.11 0.00
C ASP A 204 8.55 1.72 -1.33
N HIS A 205 9.76 1.14 -1.29
CA HIS A 205 10.43 0.58 -2.48
C HIS A 205 9.69 -0.66 -3.01
N ILE A 206 9.27 -1.57 -2.12
CA ILE A 206 8.51 -2.77 -2.49
C ILE A 206 7.17 -2.36 -3.12
N GLN A 207 6.45 -1.40 -2.54
CA GLN A 207 5.20 -0.92 -3.12
C GLN A 207 5.40 -0.36 -4.53
N LEU A 208 6.43 0.49 -4.71
CA LEU A 208 6.77 1.00 -6.04
C LEU A 208 7.17 -0.14 -7.00
N ALA A 209 7.89 -1.15 -6.53
CA ALA A 209 8.26 -2.33 -7.32
C ALA A 209 7.06 -3.15 -7.80
N VAL A 210 6.04 -3.31 -6.96
CA VAL A 210 4.77 -3.94 -7.35
C VAL A 210 4.15 -3.18 -8.52
N TYR A 211 4.09 -1.85 -8.46
CA TYR A 211 3.52 -1.02 -9.54
C TYR A 211 4.38 -1.06 -10.81
N MET A 212 5.70 -1.06 -10.68
CA MET A 212 6.62 -1.26 -11.81
C MET A 212 6.36 -2.60 -12.51
N LYS A 213 6.16 -3.69 -11.74
CA LYS A 213 5.82 -5.02 -12.29
C LYS A 213 4.41 -5.09 -12.90
N MET A 214 3.43 -4.39 -12.33
CA MET A 214 2.07 -4.30 -12.87
C MET A 214 2.01 -3.55 -14.21
N LEU A 215 2.85 -2.53 -14.37
CA LEU A 215 2.90 -1.68 -15.57
C LEU A 215 4.00 -2.07 -16.57
N GLU A 216 4.77 -3.11 -16.25
CA GLU A 216 5.89 -3.58 -17.07
C GLU A 216 6.92 -2.48 -17.40
N VAL A 217 7.31 -1.74 -16.36
CA VAL A 217 8.36 -0.72 -16.46
C VAL A 217 9.49 -1.02 -15.49
N GLU A 218 10.71 -0.65 -15.87
CA GLU A 218 11.91 -0.93 -15.07
C GLU A 218 12.17 0.11 -13.99
N HIS A 219 11.60 1.30 -14.15
CA HIS A 219 11.93 2.48 -13.37
C HIS A 219 10.70 3.14 -12.74
N GLY A 220 10.93 3.67 -11.54
CA GLY A 220 9.96 4.42 -10.78
C GLY A 220 10.60 5.60 -10.07
N ASN A 221 9.80 6.60 -9.74
CA ASN A 221 10.16 7.77 -8.99
C ASN A 221 9.37 7.77 -7.68
N LEU A 222 10.08 7.53 -6.58
CA LEU A 222 9.54 7.66 -5.24
C LEU A 222 9.64 9.12 -4.81
N VAL A 223 8.50 9.81 -4.79
CA VAL A 223 8.39 11.23 -4.47
C VAL A 223 7.97 11.39 -3.02
N GLN A 224 8.85 11.94 -2.18
CA GLN A 224 8.46 12.37 -0.84
C GLN A 224 8.06 13.84 -0.87
N CYS A 225 6.89 14.18 -0.33
CA CYS A 225 6.36 15.54 -0.33
C CYS A 225 6.10 16.03 1.09
N ILE A 226 6.44 17.30 1.36
CA ILE A 226 6.12 18.00 2.60
C ILE A 226 5.45 19.32 2.24
N TYR A 227 4.19 19.46 2.64
CA TYR A 227 3.47 20.73 2.56
C TYR A 227 3.58 21.48 3.89
N GLY A 228 4.68 22.22 4.04
CA GLY A 228 5.06 22.94 5.27
C GLY A 228 4.42 24.31 5.40
N ALA A 229 5.19 25.28 5.93
CA ALA A 229 4.78 26.68 6.03
C ALA A 229 4.84 27.43 4.70
N ASP A 230 5.71 27.00 3.77
CA ASP A 230 5.81 27.58 2.44
C ASP A 230 4.51 27.32 1.64
N PRO A 231 3.99 28.32 0.90
CA PRO A 231 2.85 28.12 0.00
C PRO A 231 3.11 27.04 -1.07
N ARG A 232 4.35 26.72 -1.39
CA ARG A 232 4.74 25.64 -2.31
C ARG A 232 5.25 24.42 -1.53
N PRO A 233 4.76 23.21 -1.83
CA PRO A 233 5.29 22.00 -1.22
C PRO A 233 6.75 21.77 -1.63
N THR A 234 7.55 21.28 -0.68
CA THR A 234 8.92 20.80 -0.94
C THR A 234 8.85 19.31 -1.25
N ILE A 235 9.57 18.87 -2.29
CA ILE A 235 9.65 17.44 -2.64
C ILE A 235 11.10 16.96 -2.72
N GLN A 236 11.27 15.65 -2.53
CA GLN A 236 12.48 14.90 -2.86
C GLN A 236 12.09 13.74 -3.76
N VAL A 237 12.81 13.56 -4.87
CA VAL A 237 12.57 12.50 -5.83
C VAL A 237 13.73 11.52 -5.78
N LEU A 238 13.44 10.25 -5.54
CA LEU A 238 14.40 9.16 -5.65
C LEU A 238 14.01 8.28 -6.83
N ARG A 239 14.92 8.13 -7.80
CA ARG A 239 14.80 7.14 -8.87
C ARG A 239 15.06 5.75 -8.28
N VAL A 240 14.14 4.83 -8.50
CA VAL A 240 14.23 3.42 -8.14
C VAL A 240 14.18 2.61 -9.43
N SER A 241 15.05 1.60 -9.53
CA SER A 241 15.11 0.69 -10.67
C SER A 241 14.99 -0.75 -10.18
N LEU A 242 14.30 -1.59 -10.95
CA LEU A 242 14.41 -3.03 -10.79
C LEU A 242 15.89 -3.45 -11.00
N GLY A 243 16.36 -4.47 -10.28
CA GLY A 243 17.76 -4.92 -10.35
C GLY A 243 18.78 -4.07 -9.58
N VAL A 244 18.37 -2.98 -8.93
CA VAL A 244 19.26 -2.09 -8.14
C VAL A 244 18.90 -2.15 -6.64
N PRO A 245 19.88 -2.03 -5.71
CA PRO A 245 19.56 -2.02 -4.28
C PRO A 245 18.59 -0.88 -3.93
N PRO A 246 17.62 -1.09 -3.01
CA PRO A 246 17.48 -2.27 -2.15
C PRO A 246 16.60 -3.38 -2.73
N LEU A 247 16.25 -3.34 -4.03
CA LEU A 247 15.39 -4.33 -4.67
C LEU A 247 16.18 -5.54 -5.22
N CYS A 248 17.48 -5.40 -5.45
CA CYS A 248 18.35 -6.55 -5.69
C CYS A 248 19.08 -6.99 -4.43
N LEU A 249 19.43 -8.27 -4.41
CA LEU A 249 20.24 -8.91 -3.38
C LEU A 249 21.69 -9.02 -3.87
N PRO A 250 22.67 -9.08 -2.96
CA PRO A 250 24.06 -9.31 -3.34
C PRO A 250 24.19 -10.59 -4.18
N ALA A 251 24.96 -10.51 -5.27
CA ALA A 251 25.21 -11.65 -6.15
C ALA A 251 25.72 -12.85 -5.35
N SER A 252 25.17 -14.03 -5.62
CA SER A 252 25.74 -15.29 -5.13
C SER A 252 27.06 -15.57 -5.83
N SER A 253 27.83 -16.51 -5.28
CA SER A 253 29.03 -17.09 -5.92
C SER A 253 28.78 -17.69 -7.31
N THR A 254 27.52 -17.88 -7.70
CA THR A 254 27.09 -18.40 -9.01
C THR A 254 26.88 -17.31 -10.07
N GLY A 255 27.03 -16.02 -9.73
CA GLY A 255 26.91 -14.91 -10.69
C GLY A 255 25.50 -14.63 -11.18
N GLN A 256 24.49 -15.31 -10.63
CA GLN A 256 23.09 -15.07 -10.98
C GLN A 256 22.57 -13.82 -10.25
N GLU A 257 21.90 -12.93 -10.97
CA GLU A 257 21.22 -11.79 -10.37
C GLU A 257 20.08 -12.29 -9.47
N ARG A 258 20.13 -11.86 -8.22
CA ARG A 258 19.18 -12.22 -7.18
C ARG A 258 18.36 -11.00 -6.84
N ASP A 259 17.05 -11.15 -6.75
CA ASP A 259 16.16 -10.05 -6.40
C ASP A 259 15.21 -10.41 -5.27
N ILE A 260 14.75 -9.39 -4.54
CA ILE A 260 13.84 -9.62 -3.40
C ILE A 260 12.45 -10.07 -3.86
N TRP A 261 12.11 -9.87 -5.14
CA TRP A 261 10.81 -10.20 -5.69
C TRP A 261 10.62 -11.71 -5.75
N THR A 262 11.52 -12.42 -6.42
CA THR A 262 11.44 -13.87 -6.60
C THR A 262 11.91 -14.65 -5.37
N GLU A 263 12.82 -14.09 -4.57
CA GLU A 263 13.37 -14.81 -3.41
C GLU A 263 12.61 -14.60 -2.10
N VAL A 264 11.89 -13.48 -1.97
CA VAL A 264 11.25 -13.12 -0.70
C VAL A 264 9.78 -12.82 -0.90
N ILE A 265 9.44 -11.88 -1.80
CA ILE A 265 8.08 -11.36 -1.90
C ILE A 265 7.12 -12.42 -2.44
N VAL A 266 7.40 -12.97 -3.63
CA VAL A 266 6.54 -13.95 -4.27
C VAL A 266 6.38 -15.21 -3.40
N PRO A 267 7.45 -15.87 -2.89
CA PRO A 267 7.31 -17.03 -2.02
C PRO A 267 6.44 -16.76 -0.79
N ARG A 268 6.62 -15.60 -0.14
CA ARG A 268 5.83 -15.21 1.03
C ARG A 268 4.38 -14.93 0.68
N LEU A 269 4.07 -14.41 -0.50
CA LEU A 269 2.69 -14.21 -0.95
C LEU A 269 1.98 -15.56 -1.19
N TYR A 270 2.67 -16.55 -1.75
CA TYR A 270 2.14 -17.92 -1.88
C TYR A 270 1.88 -18.54 -0.51
N SER A 271 2.86 -18.52 0.40
CA SER A 271 2.69 -19.05 1.77
C SER A 271 1.59 -18.33 2.56
N PHE A 272 1.49 -17.02 2.41
CA PHE A 272 0.41 -16.24 3.01
C PHE A 272 -0.96 -16.65 2.46
N THR A 273 -1.06 -16.83 1.13
CA THR A 273 -2.30 -17.24 0.46
C THR A 273 -2.72 -18.63 0.89
N GLU A 274 -1.79 -19.58 0.93
CA GLU A 274 -2.01 -20.95 1.42
C GLU A 274 -2.51 -20.94 2.87
N THR A 275 -1.89 -20.13 3.74
CA THR A 275 -2.33 -19.97 5.14
C THR A 275 -3.76 -19.45 5.23
N VAL A 276 -4.10 -18.45 4.41
CA VAL A 276 -5.46 -17.90 4.36
C VAL A 276 -6.47 -18.92 3.86
N GLN A 277 -6.14 -19.68 2.81
CA GLN A 277 -7.00 -20.75 2.27
C GLN A 277 -7.19 -21.86 3.32
N LYS A 278 -6.11 -22.34 3.94
CA LYS A 278 -6.16 -23.32 5.04
C LYS A 278 -7.07 -22.87 6.18
N LEU A 279 -6.97 -21.60 6.60
CA LEU A 279 -7.84 -21.04 7.65
C LEU A 279 -9.30 -20.94 7.20
N ARG A 280 -9.57 -20.74 5.90
CA ARG A 280 -10.94 -20.70 5.36
C ARG A 280 -11.56 -22.10 5.28
N ASP A 281 -10.77 -23.08 4.87
CA ASP A 281 -11.23 -24.45 4.61
C ASP A 281 -11.34 -25.28 5.89
N ASN A 282 -10.48 -25.02 6.89
CA ASN A 282 -10.53 -25.70 8.17
C ASN A 282 -11.42 -24.96 9.18
N GLU A 283 -12.65 -25.43 9.34
CA GLU A 283 -13.64 -24.85 10.25
C GLU A 283 -13.16 -24.78 11.71
N LEU A 284 -12.52 -25.84 12.21
CA LEU A 284 -12.04 -25.90 13.60
C LEU A 284 -10.92 -24.89 13.84
N LEU A 285 -9.98 -24.78 12.90
CA LEU A 285 -8.90 -23.79 12.96
C LEU A 285 -9.48 -22.36 12.92
N ARG A 286 -10.48 -22.13 12.05
CA ARG A 286 -11.19 -20.85 11.97
C ARG A 286 -11.89 -20.49 13.27
N LEU A 287 -12.61 -21.44 13.88
CA LEU A 287 -13.29 -21.24 15.16
C LEU A 287 -12.30 -21.00 16.30
N ALA A 288 -11.19 -21.73 16.34
CA ALA A 288 -10.12 -21.51 17.30
C ALA A 288 -9.53 -20.10 17.16
N TYR A 289 -9.23 -19.66 15.94
CA TYR A 289 -8.74 -18.31 15.66
C TYR A 289 -9.73 -17.22 16.10
N LEU A 290 -11.01 -17.36 15.76
CA LEU A 290 -12.03 -16.37 16.11
C LEU A 290 -12.27 -16.27 17.62
N ASN A 291 -12.20 -17.38 18.34
CA ASN A 291 -12.41 -17.42 19.79
C ASN A 291 -11.14 -17.14 20.62
N GLY A 292 -9.96 -17.21 19.99
CA GLY A 292 -8.69 -16.98 20.66
C GLY A 292 -8.45 -15.53 21.11
N THR A 293 -7.61 -15.38 22.11
CA THR A 293 -6.97 -14.13 22.53
C THR A 293 -6.03 -13.60 21.44
N GLU A 294 -5.54 -12.36 21.59
CA GLU A 294 -4.60 -11.77 20.62
C GLU A 294 -3.27 -12.57 20.55
N GLU A 295 -2.82 -13.09 21.69
CA GLU A 295 -1.65 -13.94 21.81
C GLU A 295 -1.86 -15.29 21.12
N GLU A 296 -3.00 -15.96 21.35
CA GLU A 296 -3.32 -17.25 20.72
C GLU A 296 -3.49 -17.10 19.21
N ARG A 297 -4.15 -16.04 18.75
CA ARG A 297 -4.27 -15.71 17.32
C ARG A 297 -2.91 -15.53 16.67
N ARG A 298 -1.99 -14.81 17.31
CA ARG A 298 -0.63 -14.64 16.80
C ARG A 298 0.17 -15.95 16.79
N ALA A 299 0.03 -16.76 17.83
CA ALA A 299 0.69 -18.07 17.88
C ALA A 299 0.20 -19.00 16.76
N MET A 300 -1.12 -19.03 16.52
CA MET A 300 -1.70 -19.79 15.41
C MET A 300 -1.21 -19.30 14.04
N LEU A 301 -1.21 -17.99 13.79
CA LEU A 301 -0.72 -17.45 12.52
C LEU A 301 0.76 -17.76 12.30
N ARG A 302 1.60 -17.65 13.33
CA ARG A 302 3.04 -17.96 13.23
C ARG A 302 3.35 -19.44 13.03
N ALA A 303 2.49 -20.31 13.54
CA ALA A 303 2.65 -21.75 13.31
C ALA A 303 2.40 -22.11 11.83
N GLU A 304 1.53 -21.37 11.16
CA GLU A 304 1.20 -21.58 9.75
C GLU A 304 2.08 -20.75 8.80
N CYS A 305 2.51 -19.56 9.24
CA CYS A 305 3.25 -18.60 8.45
C CYS A 305 4.20 -17.82 9.37
N ASP A 306 5.46 -18.23 9.41
CA ASP A 306 6.46 -17.82 10.42
C ASP A 306 6.84 -16.33 10.37
N PHE A 307 6.51 -15.64 9.29
CA PHE A 307 6.75 -14.20 9.09
C PHE A 307 5.56 -13.29 9.40
N LEU A 308 4.46 -13.80 10.00
CA LEU A 308 3.30 -13.03 10.49
C LEU A 308 3.39 -12.68 12.00
#